data_AF-U7QKN8-F1
#
_entry.id   AF-U7QKN8-F1
#
_cell.length_a   1.000
_cell.length_b   1.000
_cell.length_c   1.000
_cell.angle_alpha   90.00
_cell.angle_beta   90.00
_cell.angle_gamma   90.00
#
_symmetry.space_group_name_H-M   'P 1'
#
loop_
_entity.id
_entity.type
_entity.pdbx_description
1 polymer ?
#
loop_
_entity_poly.entity_id
_entity_poly.type
_entity_poly.pdbx_seq_one_letter_code
_entity_poly.pdbx_strand_id
1 'polypeptide(L)'
;MELLFLLLFGGLCILYQQVEKNKEQKTVNSYPDTNLRSKTNHQSGHPNYFLVLVVSAKQEKVIQSIKENRKIKPDDCSPLYRATQALWMGGESDLLKLNITPDFLTKSKVLDTSEYDVYFLLISLSNYEKGFTQNVTSIDRSDAFEKLPYISQGVTVSDRLFNYDDQLPFLYTR
;
A
#
# COMPACT_ATOMS: atom_id res chain seq x y z
N MET A 1 -40.24 17.20 18.42
CA MET A 1 -39.50 16.42 17.41
C MET A 1 -37.98 16.54 17.54
N GLU A 2 -37.43 17.22 18.55
CA GLU A 2 -35.96 17.33 18.74
C GLU A 2 -35.37 16.33 19.77
N LEU A 3 -36.19 15.72 20.63
CA LEU A 3 -35.69 14.79 21.65
C LEU A 3 -35.27 13.41 21.10
N LEU A 4 -35.71 13.04 19.90
CA LEU A 4 -35.40 11.73 19.31
C LEU A 4 -33.98 11.68 18.69
N PHE A 5 -33.44 12.83 18.27
CA PHE A 5 -32.12 12.91 17.62
C PHE A 5 -30.96 12.74 18.61
N LEU A 6 -31.11 13.22 19.86
CA LEU A 6 -30.06 13.07 20.88
C LEU A 6 -29.89 11.64 21.37
N LEU A 7 -30.92 10.80 21.31
CA LEU A 7 -30.82 9.39 21.70
C LEU A 7 -30.10 8.52 20.64
N LEU A 8 -30.26 8.83 19.35
CA LEU A 8 -29.58 8.12 18.27
C LEU A 8 -28.08 8.45 18.21
N PHE A 9 -27.70 9.73 18.36
CA PHE A 9 -26.29 10.12 18.37
C PHE A 9 -25.59 9.84 19.71
N GLY A 10 -26.30 9.99 20.84
CA GLY A 10 -25.77 9.66 22.16
C GLY A 10 -25.50 8.16 22.33
N GLY A 11 -26.37 7.30 21.80
CA GLY A 11 -26.19 5.84 21.86
C GLY A 11 -25.01 5.33 21.03
N LEU A 12 -24.79 5.91 19.84
CA LEU A 12 -23.68 5.51 18.95
C LEU A 12 -22.32 5.90 19.53
N CYS A 13 -22.21 7.07 20.17
CA CYS A 13 -20.99 7.53 20.83
C CYS A 13 -20.62 6.66 22.04
N ILE A 14 -21.59 6.19 22.82
CA ILE A 14 -21.32 5.30 23.98
C ILE A 14 -20.83 3.92 23.49
N LEU A 15 -21.39 3.38 22.41
CA LEU A 15 -20.90 2.13 21.81
C LEU A 15 -19.48 2.26 21.25
N TYR A 16 -19.14 3.39 20.61
CA TYR A 16 -17.79 3.62 20.08
C TYR A 16 -16.72 3.68 21.19
N GLN A 17 -17.02 4.35 22.32
CA GLN A 17 -16.08 4.44 23.45
C GLN A 17 -15.89 3.10 24.18
N GLN A 18 -16.90 2.21 24.15
CA GLN A 18 -16.84 0.91 24.83
C GLN A 18 -16.03 -0.14 24.02
N VAL A 19 -15.81 0.10 22.72
CA VAL A 19 -14.90 -0.71 21.87
C VAL A 19 -13.44 -0.32 22.08
N GLU A 20 -13.10 0.95 22.31
CA GLU A 20 -11.72 1.36 22.58
C GLU A 20 -11.22 0.88 23.96
N LYS A 21 -12.07 0.91 24.98
CA LYS A 21 -11.68 0.46 26.34
C LYS A 21 -11.51 -1.06 26.49
N ASN A 22 -11.93 -1.87 25.51
CA ASN A 22 -11.74 -3.32 25.52
C ASN A 22 -10.45 -3.79 24.82
N LYS A 23 -9.61 -2.89 24.29
CA LYS A 23 -8.34 -3.26 23.65
C LYS A 23 -7.11 -3.11 24.56
N GLU A 24 -7.24 -2.64 25.79
CA GLU A 24 -6.09 -2.40 26.68
C GLU A 24 -5.75 -3.53 27.68
N GLN A 25 -6.42 -4.69 27.67
CA GLN A 25 -6.03 -5.82 28.54
C GLN A 25 -6.21 -7.21 27.90
N LYS A 26 -5.21 -7.62 27.10
CA LYS A 26 -4.82 -9.02 26.77
C LYS A 26 -3.71 -8.93 25.71
N THR A 27 -2.48 -9.38 25.87
CA THR A 27 -1.80 -10.24 26.85
C THR A 27 -0.31 -9.88 26.81
N VAL A 28 0.29 -9.64 27.97
CA VAL A 28 1.73 -9.88 28.16
C VAL A 28 1.93 -11.38 27.99
N ASN A 29 2.40 -11.81 26.82
CA ASN A 29 2.98 -13.13 26.65
C ASN A 29 4.40 -12.92 26.14
N SER A 30 5.33 -13.24 27.04
CA SER A 30 6.76 -13.43 26.84
C SER A 30 7.05 -14.00 25.46
N TYR A 31 7.89 -13.30 24.69
CA TYR A 31 8.58 -13.91 23.56
C TYR A 31 9.35 -15.14 24.07
N PRO A 32 9.22 -16.33 23.45
CA PRO A 32 10.21 -17.36 23.66
C PRO A 32 11.49 -16.90 22.97
N ASP A 33 12.54 -16.74 23.76
CA ASP A 33 13.93 -16.72 23.30
C ASP A 33 14.22 -18.06 22.60
N THR A 34 13.94 -18.13 21.30
CA THR A 34 14.49 -19.18 20.45
C THR A 34 15.68 -18.62 19.70
N ASN A 35 16.84 -18.83 20.32
CA ASN A 35 18.10 -19.01 19.63
C ASN A 35 17.91 -20.01 18.47
N LEU A 36 17.63 -19.53 17.27
CA LEU A 36 17.90 -20.29 16.04
C LEU A 36 18.96 -19.54 15.24
N ARG A 37 20.20 -19.93 15.53
CA ARG A 37 21.32 -19.95 14.59
C ARG A 37 20.86 -20.64 13.30
N SER A 38 20.33 -19.87 12.35
CA SER A 38 20.22 -20.31 10.95
C SER A 38 21.56 -20.09 10.27
N LYS A 39 22.37 -21.15 10.27
CA LYS A 39 23.48 -21.31 9.34
C LYS A 39 22.98 -22.18 8.20
N THR A 40 22.35 -21.57 7.19
CA THR A 40 22.07 -22.18 5.87
C THR A 40 22.14 -21.05 4.84
N ASN A 41 23.25 -20.89 4.13
CA ASN A 41 23.52 -21.43 2.79
C ASN A 41 22.40 -21.14 1.76
N HIS A 42 22.80 -20.50 0.66
CA HIS A 42 22.03 -20.02 -0.50
C HIS A 42 20.82 -20.87 -0.95
N GLN A 43 19.69 -20.19 -1.23
CA GLN A 43 18.61 -20.47 -2.24
C GLN A 43 17.38 -19.61 -1.82
N SER A 44 16.65 -18.81 -2.61
CA SER A 44 16.48 -18.53 -4.04
C SER A 44 15.84 -17.12 -4.18
N GLY A 45 16.19 -16.36 -5.22
CA GLY A 45 15.96 -14.91 -5.34
C GLY A 45 14.55 -14.45 -5.71
N HIS A 46 13.55 -14.73 -4.87
CA HIS A 46 12.21 -14.14 -5.00
C HIS A 46 11.97 -13.06 -3.94
N PRO A 47 11.38 -11.90 -4.30
CA PRO A 47 11.03 -10.86 -3.35
C PRO A 47 10.00 -11.36 -2.35
N ASN A 48 10.29 -11.22 -1.05
CA ASN A 48 9.39 -11.66 0.01
C ASN A 48 8.26 -10.66 0.30
N TYR A 49 8.39 -9.42 -0.20
CA TYR A 49 7.46 -8.33 0.06
C TYR A 49 7.13 -7.57 -1.21
N PHE A 50 5.88 -7.13 -1.30
CA PHE A 50 5.35 -6.35 -2.40
C PHE A 50 4.71 -5.08 -1.88
N LEU A 51 4.89 -4.00 -2.62
CA LEU A 51 4.21 -2.73 -2.44
C LEU A 51 3.39 -2.46 -3.70
N VAL A 52 2.09 -2.26 -3.50
CA VAL A 52 1.15 -1.84 -4.55
C VAL A 52 0.84 -0.36 -4.32
N LEU A 53 1.04 0.46 -5.34
CA LEU A 53 0.68 1.87 -5.32
C LEU A 53 -0.39 2.15 -6.37
N VAL A 54 -1.40 2.93 -5.99
CA VAL A 54 -2.32 3.58 -6.92
C VAL A 54 -1.89 5.02 -7.09
N VAL A 55 -1.50 5.36 -8.31
CA VAL A 55 -0.86 6.62 -8.64
C VAL A 55 -1.72 7.40 -9.62
N SER A 56 -1.98 8.67 -9.34
CA SER A 56 -2.73 9.54 -10.25
C SER A 56 -2.03 9.68 -11.60
N ALA A 57 -2.79 9.53 -12.69
CA ALA A 57 -2.31 9.79 -14.04
C ALA A 57 -1.91 11.27 -14.28
N LYS A 58 -2.28 12.20 -13.38
CA LYS A 58 -1.81 13.60 -13.43
C LYS A 58 -0.28 13.73 -13.35
N GLN A 59 0.39 12.72 -12.82
CA GLN A 59 1.84 12.70 -12.66
C GLN A 59 2.49 11.75 -13.69
N GLU A 60 2.05 11.84 -14.94
CA GLU A 60 2.47 10.95 -16.04
C GLU A 60 3.98 10.92 -16.24
N LYS A 61 4.68 12.03 -16.01
CA LYS A 61 6.14 12.11 -16.15
C LYS A 61 6.89 11.13 -15.24
N VAL A 62 6.51 11.03 -13.96
CA VAL A 62 7.17 10.10 -13.03
C VAL A 62 6.78 8.65 -13.34
N ILE A 63 5.52 8.42 -13.74
CA ILE A 63 5.05 7.08 -14.12
C ILE A 63 5.81 6.57 -15.34
N GLN A 64 5.97 7.42 -16.36
CA GLN A 64 6.67 7.06 -17.59
C GLN A 64 8.17 6.84 -17.33
N SER A 65 8.80 7.68 -16.51
CA SER A 65 10.18 7.47 -16.03
C SER A 65 10.33 6.08 -15.39
N ILE A 66 9.44 5.71 -14.48
CA ILE A 66 9.48 4.41 -13.81
C ILE A 66 9.20 3.26 -14.78
N LYS A 67 8.22 3.41 -15.70
CA LYS A 67 7.83 2.38 -16.68
C LYS A 67 8.97 2.06 -17.65
N GLU A 68 9.66 3.09 -18.14
CA GLU A 68 10.79 2.96 -19.07
C GLU A 68 12.03 2.36 -18.39
N ASN A 69 12.35 2.82 -17.18
CA ASN A 69 13.55 2.37 -16.46
C ASN A 69 13.34 1.08 -15.66
N ARG A 70 12.08 0.65 -15.45
CA ARG A 70 11.66 -0.46 -14.58
C ARG A 70 12.23 -0.41 -13.16
N LYS A 71 12.58 0.80 -12.71
CA LYS A 71 13.23 1.10 -11.43
C LYS A 71 12.78 2.49 -10.96
N ILE A 72 12.81 2.70 -9.65
CA ILE A 72 12.56 4.00 -9.01
C ILE A 72 13.91 4.67 -8.77
N LYS A 73 14.09 5.87 -9.28
CA LYS A 73 15.28 6.71 -9.02
C LYS A 73 15.01 7.63 -7.83
N PRO A 74 16.06 8.16 -7.17
CA PRO A 74 15.90 9.14 -6.09
C PRO A 74 14.98 10.32 -6.46
N ASP A 75 15.12 10.84 -7.69
CA ASP A 75 14.30 11.96 -8.17
C ASP A 75 12.82 11.62 -8.37
N ASP A 76 12.48 10.33 -8.49
CA ASP A 76 11.10 9.86 -8.65
C ASP A 76 10.36 9.83 -7.29
N CYS A 77 11.07 9.75 -6.15
CA CYS A 77 10.48 9.46 -4.85
C CYS A 77 9.45 10.49 -4.38
N SER A 78 9.81 11.78 -4.39
CA SER A 78 8.91 12.85 -3.93
C SER A 78 7.70 13.05 -4.86
N PRO A 79 7.86 13.09 -6.20
CA PRO A 79 6.72 13.08 -7.12
C PRO A 79 5.83 11.85 -6.94
N LEU A 80 6.42 10.66 -6.81
CA LEU A 80 5.67 9.41 -6.64
C LEU A 80 4.88 9.40 -5.33
N TYR A 81 5.49 9.85 -4.23
CA TYR A 81 4.80 10.01 -2.96
C TYR A 81 3.59 10.92 -3.11
N ARG A 82 3.75 12.12 -3.68
CA ARG A 82 2.67 13.09 -3.92
C ARG A 82 1.57 12.55 -4.82
N ALA A 83 1.93 11.72 -5.80
CA ALA A 83 1.00 11.14 -6.77
C ALA A 83 0.22 9.93 -6.25
N THR A 84 0.70 9.29 -5.17
CA THR A 84 0.09 8.10 -4.59
C THR A 84 -1.20 8.46 -3.85
N GLN A 85 -2.32 7.91 -4.32
CA GLN A 85 -3.65 8.07 -3.73
C GLN A 85 -3.94 7.00 -2.68
N ALA A 86 -3.48 5.78 -2.93
CA ALA A 86 -3.65 4.65 -2.04
C ALA A 86 -2.47 3.68 -2.17
N LEU A 87 -2.23 2.91 -1.12
CA LEU A 87 -1.15 1.93 -1.10
C LEU A 87 -1.53 0.68 -0.32
N TRP A 88 -0.80 -0.39 -0.58
CA TRP A 88 -0.84 -1.62 0.18
C TRP A 88 0.54 -2.29 0.19
N MET A 89 0.92 -2.89 1.30
CA MET A 89 2.11 -3.71 1.43
C MET A 89 1.75 -5.07 2.02
N GLY A 90 2.37 -6.13 1.51
CA GLY A 90 2.25 -7.47 2.08
C GLY A 90 3.19 -8.48 1.45
N GLY A 91 3.08 -9.72 1.89
CA GLY A 91 3.84 -10.84 1.33
C GLY A 91 3.17 -11.42 0.08
N GLU A 92 3.86 -12.35 -0.58
CA GLU A 92 3.38 -13.04 -1.79
C GLU A 92 2.02 -13.72 -1.56
N SER A 93 1.84 -14.42 -0.43
CA SER A 93 0.59 -15.09 -0.08
C SER A 93 -0.59 -14.13 0.06
N ASP A 94 -0.34 -12.89 0.47
CA ASP A 94 -1.39 -11.89 0.60
C ASP A 94 -1.66 -11.19 -0.74
N LEU A 95 -0.62 -10.96 -1.55
CA LEU A 95 -0.77 -10.44 -2.91
C LEU A 95 -1.67 -11.34 -3.77
N LEU A 96 -1.52 -12.66 -3.66
CA LEU A 96 -2.37 -13.62 -4.38
C LEU A 96 -3.85 -13.51 -3.97
N LYS A 97 -4.15 -13.18 -2.71
CA LYS A 97 -5.54 -12.94 -2.25
C LYS A 97 -6.14 -11.67 -2.82
N LEU A 98 -5.30 -10.71 -3.23
CA LEU A 98 -5.75 -9.45 -3.82
C LEU A 98 -6.21 -9.60 -5.28
N ASN A 99 -5.98 -10.76 -5.91
CA ASN A 99 -6.24 -10.97 -7.34
C ASN A 99 -5.57 -9.92 -8.26
N ILE A 100 -4.50 -9.26 -7.79
CA ILE A 100 -3.66 -8.39 -8.62
C ILE A 100 -2.73 -9.29 -9.43
N THR A 101 -3.21 -9.74 -10.58
CA THR A 101 -2.41 -10.50 -11.55
C THR A 101 -1.81 -9.57 -12.59
N PRO A 102 -0.74 -9.99 -13.31
CA PRO A 102 -0.25 -9.24 -14.46
C PRO A 102 -1.36 -8.92 -15.48
N ASP A 103 -2.31 -9.83 -15.67
CA ASP A 103 -3.46 -9.63 -16.56
C ASP A 103 -4.39 -8.51 -16.07
N PHE A 104 -4.55 -8.34 -14.75
CA PHE A 104 -5.28 -7.21 -14.16
C PHE A 104 -4.62 -5.88 -14.55
N LEU A 105 -3.28 -5.83 -14.56
CA LEU A 105 -2.52 -4.64 -14.92
C LEU A 105 -2.62 -4.28 -16.42
N THR A 106 -3.12 -5.18 -17.27
CA THR A 106 -3.22 -4.97 -18.73
C THR A 106 -4.65 -4.93 -19.25
N LYS A 107 -5.67 -5.15 -18.39
CA LYS A 107 -7.03 -5.48 -18.83
C LYS A 107 -7.87 -4.30 -19.33
N SER A 108 -7.49 -3.06 -19.02
CA SER A 108 -8.26 -1.89 -19.43
C SER A 108 -7.36 -0.88 -20.11
N LYS A 109 -7.49 -0.75 -21.43
CA LYS A 109 -6.90 0.35 -22.18
C LYS A 109 -7.96 1.43 -22.31
N VAL A 110 -7.74 2.56 -21.65
CA VAL A 110 -8.64 3.71 -21.72
C VAL A 110 -8.63 4.30 -23.13
N LEU A 111 -9.81 4.48 -23.74
CA LEU A 111 -9.98 5.12 -25.05
C LEU A 111 -9.89 6.65 -24.96
N ASP A 112 -10.44 7.24 -23.89
CA ASP A 112 -10.45 8.68 -23.62
C ASP A 112 -9.76 9.00 -22.30
N THR A 113 -8.63 9.71 -22.35
CA THR A 113 -7.83 10.04 -21.16
C THR A 113 -8.58 10.99 -20.22
N SER A 114 -8.78 10.59 -18.97
CA SER A 114 -9.37 11.40 -17.90
C SER A 114 -8.33 11.81 -16.86
N GLU A 115 -8.51 12.97 -16.24
CA GLU A 115 -7.63 13.43 -15.16
C GLU A 115 -7.75 12.59 -13.86
N TYR A 116 -8.80 11.79 -13.77
CA TYR A 116 -9.08 10.86 -12.66
C TYR A 116 -8.51 9.47 -12.90
N ASP A 117 -7.89 9.23 -14.06
CA ASP A 117 -7.26 7.95 -14.35
C ASP A 117 -6.10 7.67 -13.40
N VAL A 118 -5.78 6.38 -13.28
CA VAL A 118 -4.73 5.91 -12.38
C VAL A 118 -3.83 4.88 -13.05
N TYR A 119 -2.65 4.70 -12.44
CA TYR A 119 -1.74 3.61 -12.73
C TYR A 119 -1.52 2.77 -11.47
N PHE A 120 -1.39 1.47 -11.66
CA PHE A 120 -0.94 0.54 -10.62
C PHE A 120 0.55 0.29 -10.78
N LEU A 121 1.29 0.51 -9.69
CA LEU A 121 2.69 0.12 -9.61
C LEU A 121 2.80 -1.04 -8.64
N LEU A 122 3.24 -2.19 -9.15
CA LEU A 122 3.65 -3.33 -8.35
C LEU A 122 5.16 -3.28 -8.18
N ILE A 123 5.61 -3.08 -6.95
CA ILE A 123 7.01 -2.93 -6.57
C ILE A 123 7.41 -4.12 -5.72
N SER A 124 8.37 -4.89 -6.20
CA SER A 124 9.02 -5.96 -5.43
C SER A 124 10.10 -5.38 -4.52
N LEU A 125 10.08 -5.74 -3.23
CA LEU A 125 10.95 -5.18 -2.21
C LEU A 125 11.86 -6.24 -1.58
N SER A 126 13.09 -5.84 -1.25
CA SER A 126 14.08 -6.70 -0.58
C SER A 126 13.77 -6.93 0.90
N ASN A 127 13.10 -5.98 1.56
CA ASN A 127 12.75 -6.04 2.96
C ASN A 127 11.38 -5.39 3.21
N TYR A 128 10.79 -5.77 4.34
CA TYR A 128 9.64 -5.08 4.89
C TYR A 128 10.02 -3.64 5.28
N GLU A 129 9.15 -2.67 4.99
CA GLU A 129 9.38 -1.27 5.33
C GLU A 129 8.13 -0.71 6.02
N LYS A 130 8.25 -0.46 7.34
CA LYS A 130 7.13 -0.11 8.21
C LYS A 130 6.36 1.13 7.75
N GLY A 131 7.00 2.08 7.07
CA GLY A 131 6.35 3.31 6.61
C GLY A 131 5.33 3.10 5.49
N PHE A 132 5.20 1.88 4.94
CA PHE A 132 4.12 1.51 4.02
C PHE A 132 2.96 0.78 4.70
N THR A 133 2.94 0.72 6.02
CA THR A 133 1.81 0.16 6.77
C THR A 133 0.69 1.17 7.00
N GLN A 134 -0.44 0.69 7.48
CA GLN A 134 -1.54 1.54 7.94
C GLN A 134 -1.13 2.32 9.20
N ASN A 135 -1.80 3.46 9.43
CA ASN A 135 -1.70 4.24 10.67
C ASN A 135 -0.28 4.77 10.98
N VAL A 136 0.56 4.96 9.96
CA VAL A 136 1.86 5.64 10.10
C VAL A 136 1.73 7.14 9.88
N THR A 137 2.69 7.90 10.40
CA THR A 137 2.72 9.35 10.18
C THR A 137 3.09 9.70 8.74
N SER A 138 2.70 10.89 8.28
CA SER A 138 3.09 11.40 6.95
C SER A 138 4.60 11.55 6.79
N ILE A 139 5.34 11.74 7.89
CA ILE A 139 6.81 11.83 7.90
C ILE A 139 7.39 10.44 7.69
N ASP A 140 7.00 9.46 8.50
CA ASP A 140 7.46 8.07 8.36
C ASP A 140 7.16 7.51 6.96
N ARG A 141 6.01 7.88 6.39
CA ARG A 141 5.64 7.48 5.04
C ARG A 141 6.53 8.15 4.01
N SER A 142 6.80 9.45 4.13
CA SER A 142 7.73 10.16 3.25
C SER A 142 9.12 9.52 3.28
N ASP A 143 9.65 9.25 4.48
CA ASP A 143 10.95 8.61 4.67
C ASP A 143 10.99 7.20 4.03
N ALA A 144 9.88 6.45 4.08
CA ALA A 144 9.79 5.16 3.42
C ALA A 144 9.82 5.28 1.88
N PHE A 145 9.18 6.31 1.30
CA PHE A 145 9.28 6.58 -0.14
C PHE A 145 10.72 6.91 -0.56
N GLU A 146 11.47 7.66 0.25
CA GLU A 146 12.88 7.99 -0.03
C GLU A 146 13.78 6.76 -0.07
N LYS A 147 13.42 5.68 0.61
CA LYS A 147 14.18 4.42 0.61
C LYS A 147 13.96 3.57 -0.64
N LEU A 148 12.89 3.79 -1.41
CA LEU A 148 12.49 2.95 -2.55
C LEU A 148 13.61 2.68 -3.58
N PRO A 149 14.49 3.64 -3.94
CA PRO A 149 15.57 3.37 -4.89
C PRO A 149 16.56 2.29 -4.42
N TYR A 150 16.65 2.07 -3.11
CA TYR A 150 17.60 1.15 -2.49
C TYR A 150 16.99 -0.21 -2.15
N ILE A 151 15.70 -0.23 -1.81
CA ILE A 151 15.00 -1.46 -1.38
C ILE A 151 14.17 -2.09 -2.50
N SER A 152 13.90 -1.37 -3.60
CA SER A 152 13.19 -1.90 -4.76
C SER A 152 14.07 -2.83 -5.58
N GLN A 153 13.59 -4.06 -5.80
CA GLN A 153 14.22 -5.06 -6.64
C GLN A 153 13.71 -5.01 -8.09
N GLY A 154 12.52 -4.43 -8.30
CA GLY A 154 11.90 -4.33 -9.61
C GLY A 154 10.52 -3.69 -9.53
N VAL A 155 10.10 -3.05 -10.62
CA VAL A 155 8.81 -2.36 -10.72
C VAL A 155 8.09 -2.77 -12.00
N THR A 156 6.83 -3.13 -11.85
CA THR A 156 5.88 -3.33 -12.95
C THR A 156 4.83 -2.23 -12.88
N VAL A 157 4.62 -1.54 -14.00
CA VAL A 157 3.63 -0.48 -14.13
C VAL A 157 2.51 -0.98 -15.04
N SER A 158 1.26 -0.84 -14.61
CA SER A 158 0.10 -1.16 -15.43
C SER A 158 -0.02 -0.27 -16.65
N ASP A 159 -0.97 -0.60 -17.52
CA ASP A 159 -1.54 0.41 -18.40
C ASP A 159 -2.42 1.38 -17.60
N ARG A 160 -2.72 2.52 -18.21
CA ARG A 160 -3.59 3.54 -17.63
C ARG A 160 -4.98 2.96 -17.46
N LEU A 161 -5.53 3.03 -16.25
CA LEU A 161 -6.86 2.50 -15.92
C LEU A 161 -7.83 3.64 -15.63
N PHE A 162 -9.08 3.46 -16.07
CA PHE A 162 -10.17 4.38 -15.76
C PHE A 162 -10.61 4.21 -14.30
N ASN A 163 -11.03 5.32 -13.70
CA ASN A 163 -11.55 5.49 -12.34
C ASN A 163 -11.87 4.18 -11.56
N TYR A 164 -11.25 4.07 -10.39
CA TYR A 164 -11.03 2.85 -9.63
C TYR A 164 -12.09 2.55 -8.54
N ASP A 165 -13.07 3.44 -8.35
CA ASP A 165 -13.96 3.47 -7.17
C ASP A 165 -14.66 2.13 -6.82
N ASP A 166 -14.87 1.23 -7.78
CA ASP A 166 -15.61 -0.03 -7.56
C ASP A 166 -14.74 -1.31 -7.52
N GLN A 167 -13.41 -1.26 -7.71
CA GLN A 167 -12.67 -2.47 -8.10
C GLN A 167 -11.62 -3.06 -7.14
N LEU A 168 -11.08 -2.38 -6.12
CA LEU A 168 -10.37 -3.14 -5.06
C LEU A 168 -10.57 -2.62 -3.62
N PRO A 169 -11.26 -3.40 -2.74
CA PRO A 169 -11.70 -3.00 -1.40
C PRO A 169 -10.60 -2.99 -0.32
N PHE A 170 -9.33 -3.13 -0.69
CA PHE A 170 -8.22 -3.42 0.25
C PHE A 170 -7.08 -2.40 0.20
N LEU A 171 -7.20 -1.37 -0.64
CA LEU A 171 -6.29 -0.24 -0.61
C LEU A 171 -6.78 0.77 0.42
N TYR A 172 -5.86 1.26 1.24
CA TYR A 172 -6.18 2.28 2.24
C TYR A 172 -5.78 3.63 1.68
N THR A 173 -6.71 4.58 1.77
CA THR A 173 -6.49 5.97 1.37
C THR A 173 -5.37 6.56 2.21
N ARG A 174 -4.49 7.32 1.55
CA ARG A 174 -3.30 7.90 2.16
C ARG A 174 -3.60 8.80 3.35
#